data_AF-A0A9E4R079-F1
#
_entry.id   AF-A0A9E4R079-F1
#
_cell.length_a   1.000
_cell.length_b   1.000
_cell.length_c   1.000
_cell.angle_alpha   90.00
_cell.angle_beta   90.00
_cell.angle_gamma   90.00
#
_symmetry.space_group_name_H-M   'P 1'
#
loop_
_entity.id
_entity.type
_entity.pdbx_description
1 polymer ?
#
loop_
_entity_poly.entity_id
_entity_poly.type
_entity_poly.pdbx_seq_one_letter_code
_entity_poly.pdbx_strand_id
1 'polypeptide(L)' 'MPVNYLPAPGTAIEEFETPALVVDLDVAEMNLRKMQSFADKHGMGLRPHSKTHKSPYWAHKQLDVGAAKFLQHWG' A
#
# COMPACT_ATOMS: atom_id res chain seq x y z
N MET A 1 11.81 -22.33 -17.82
CA MET A 1 11.53 -21.11 -18.62
C MET A 1 11.66 -19.92 -17.69
N PRO A 2 12.59 -18.97 -17.90
CA PRO A 2 12.55 -17.73 -17.14
C PRO A 2 11.25 -17.00 -17.53
N VAL A 3 10.34 -16.86 -16.58
CA VAL A 3 9.10 -16.08 -16.76
C VAL A 3 9.48 -14.61 -16.74
N ASN A 4 9.76 -14.05 -17.92
CA ASN A 4 9.91 -12.62 -18.12
C ASN A 4 8.51 -11.99 -18.29
N TYR A 5 7.71 -12.03 -17.23
CA TYR A 5 6.30 -11.59 -17.26
C TYR A 5 6.11 -10.11 -16.89
N LEU A 6 7.17 -9.44 -16.43
CA LEU A 6 7.06 -8.05 -16.02
C LEU A 6 7.31 -7.13 -17.22
N PRO A 7 6.33 -6.28 -17.59
CA PRO A 7 6.55 -5.25 -18.59
C PRO A 7 7.67 -4.31 -18.14
N ALA A 8 8.42 -3.76 -19.09
CA ALA A 8 9.47 -2.81 -18.78
C ALA A 8 8.87 -1.54 -18.13
N PRO A 9 9.59 -0.86 -17.23
CA PRO A 9 9.14 0.44 -16.73
C PRO A 9 8.88 1.41 -17.89
N GLY A 10 7.70 2.04 -17.89
CA GLY A 10 7.25 2.94 -18.96
C GLY A 10 6.40 2.28 -20.06
N THR A 11 6.23 0.95 -20.05
CA THR A 11 5.26 0.27 -20.92
C THR A 11 3.83 0.79 -20.65
N ALA A 12 3.10 1.09 -21.72
CA ALA A 12 1.71 1.52 -21.64
C ALA A 12 0.81 0.41 -21.08
N ILE A 13 -0.21 0.76 -20.29
CA ILE A 13 -1.07 -0.22 -19.60
C ILE A 13 -1.81 -1.10 -20.62
N GLU A 14 -2.17 -0.55 -21.77
CA GLU A 14 -2.86 -1.22 -22.87
C GLU A 14 -2.02 -2.34 -23.50
N GLU A 15 -0.70 -2.33 -23.31
CA GLU A 15 0.22 -3.33 -23.82
C GLU A 15 0.43 -4.51 -22.85
N PHE A 16 -0.21 -4.49 -21.67
CA PHE A 16 -0.04 -5.54 -20.67
C PHE A 16 -0.75 -6.83 -21.12
N GLU A 17 -0.04 -7.96 -21.04
CA GLU A 17 -0.65 -9.26 -21.26
C GLU A 17 -1.69 -9.55 -20.16
N THR A 18 -2.94 -9.75 -20.58
CA THR A 18 -4.05 -10.03 -19.65
C THR A 18 -4.19 -11.54 -19.38
N PRO A 19 -4.57 -11.95 -18.16
CA PRO A 19 -4.96 -11.10 -17.01
C PRO A 19 -3.75 -10.52 -16.27
N ALA A 20 -3.84 -9.23 -15.91
CA ALA A 20 -2.82 -8.54 -15.12
C ALA A 20 -3.45 -7.84 -13.90
N LEU A 21 -2.79 -7.91 -12.74
CA LEU A 21 -3.12 -7.12 -11.56
C LEU A 21 -2.36 -5.79 -11.63
N VAL A 22 -3.07 -4.69 -11.83
CA VAL A 22 -2.49 -3.34 -11.90
C VAL A 22 -2.86 -2.55 -10.65
N VAL A 23 -1.91 -1.78 -10.13
CA VAL A 23 -2.14 -0.87 -9.00
C VAL A 23 -1.76 0.53 -9.44
N ASP A 24 -2.72 1.44 -9.36
CA ASP A 24 -2.46 2.88 -9.46
C ASP A 24 -1.73 3.33 -8.18
N LEU A 25 -0.47 3.75 -8.34
CA LEU A 25 0.39 4.11 -7.22
C LEU A 25 -0.06 5.41 -6.55
N ASP A 26 -0.48 6.42 -7.31
CA ASP A 26 -0.90 7.72 -6.78
C ASP A 26 -2.16 7.56 -5.91
N VAL A 27 -3.12 6.77 -6.39
CA VAL A 27 -4.34 6.45 -5.65
C VAL A 27 -4.03 5.61 -4.41
N ALA A 28 -3.20 4.57 -4.54
CA ALA A 28 -2.82 3.72 -3.42
C ALA A 28 -2.14 4.53 -2.31
N GLU A 29 -1.16 5.38 -2.66
CA GLU A 29 -0.44 6.19 -1.70
C GLU A 29 -1.32 7.29 -1.06
N MET A 30 -2.23 7.90 -1.83
CA MET A 30 -3.24 8.81 -1.28
C MET A 30 -4.11 8.10 -0.23
N ASN A 31 -4.55 6.87 -0.53
CA ASN A 31 -5.38 6.09 0.40
C ASN A 31 -4.63 5.75 1.70
N LEU A 32 -3.34 5.42 1.62
CA LEU A 32 -2.51 5.19 2.81
C LEU A 32 -2.46 6.44 3.70
N ARG A 33 -2.15 7.60 3.11
CA ARG A 33 -2.09 8.88 3.85
C ARG A 33 -3.44 9.25 4.46
N LYS A 34 -4.53 9.06 3.72
CA LYS A 34 -5.90 9.34 4.18
C LYS A 34 -6.27 8.49 5.39
N MET A 35 -5.99 7.19 5.34
CA MET A 35 -6.30 6.28 6.45
C MET A 35 -5.48 6.58 7.69
N GLN A 36 -4.19 6.88 7.52
CA GLN A 36 -3.35 7.28 8.66
C GLN A 36 -3.83 8.61 9.27
N SER A 37 -4.10 9.62 8.44
CA SER A 37 -4.60 10.92 8.91
C SER A 37 -5.92 10.79 9.67
N PHE A 38 -6.80 9.88 9.21
CA PHE A 38 -8.03 9.58 9.92
C PHE A 38 -7.76 8.96 11.30
N ALA A 39 -6.85 7.99 11.40
CA ALA A 39 -6.48 7.37 12.68
C ALA A 39 -5.86 8.39 13.64
N ASP A 40 -4.94 9.21 13.16
CA ASP A 40 -4.27 10.26 13.93
C ASP A 40 -5.28 11.28 14.47
N LYS A 41 -6.22 11.73 13.63
CA LYS A 41 -7.28 12.68 14.04
C LYS A 41 -8.13 12.16 15.20
N HIS A 42 -8.30 10.85 15.33
CA HIS A 42 -9.10 10.23 16.38
C HIS A 42 -8.25 9.63 17.51
N GLY A 43 -6.93 9.88 17.51
CA GLY A 43 -6.01 9.34 18.53
C GLY A 43 -5.88 7.82 18.51
N MET A 44 -6.22 7.17 17.39
CA MET A 44 -6.21 5.72 17.26
C MET A 44 -4.89 5.20 16.66
N GLY A 45 -4.43 4.05 17.14
CA GLY A 45 -3.33 3.33 16.49
C GLY A 45 -3.82 2.60 15.24
N LEU A 46 -3.19 2.86 14.09
CA LEU A 46 -3.48 2.12 12.85
C LEU A 46 -2.56 0.89 12.73
N ARG A 47 -3.15 -0.31 12.70
CA ARG A 47 -2.46 -1.58 12.43
C ARG A 47 -3.03 -2.22 11.15
N PRO A 48 -2.40 -1.97 9.99
CA PRO A 48 -2.87 -2.50 8.72
C PRO A 48 -2.80 -4.02 8.69
N HIS A 49 -3.79 -4.65 8.08
CA HIS A 49 -3.79 -6.09 7.91
C HIS A 49 -3.13 -6.47 6.58
N SER A 50 -2.02 -7.20 6.65
CA SER A 50 -1.23 -7.62 5.48
C SER A 50 -1.91 -8.65 4.57
N LYS A 51 -3.06 -9.22 4.97
CA LYS A 51 -3.76 -10.28 4.21
C LYS A 51 -4.20 -9.83 2.83
N THR A 52 -4.47 -8.53 2.68
CA THR A 52 -5.08 -7.95 1.49
C THR A 52 -4.08 -7.86 0.33
N HIS A 53 -2.82 -7.51 0.60
CA HIS A 53 -1.81 -7.33 -0.44
C HIS A 53 -0.72 -8.41 -0.44
N LYS A 54 -0.50 -9.12 0.68
CA LYS A 54 0.54 -10.16 0.83
C LYS A 54 1.91 -9.77 0.26
N SER A 55 2.24 -8.48 0.38
CA SER A 55 3.39 -7.86 -0.27
C SER A 55 4.16 -7.02 0.75
N PRO A 56 5.43 -7.33 1.04
CA PRO A 56 6.26 -6.55 1.95
C PRO A 56 6.39 -5.08 1.55
N TYR A 57 6.41 -4.78 0.24
CA TYR A 57 6.48 -3.42 -0.28
C TYR A 57 5.37 -2.52 0.29
N TRP A 58 4.13 -3.00 0.24
CA TRP A 58 2.98 -2.23 0.76
C TRP A 58 2.95 -2.16 2.29
N ALA A 59 3.48 -3.17 2.98
CA ALA A 59 3.64 -3.11 4.44
C ALA A 59 4.64 -2.01 4.83
N HIS A 60 5.77 -1.91 4.13
CA HIS A 60 6.74 -0.83 4.37
C HIS A 60 6.13 0.55 4.09
N LYS A 61 5.43 0.72 2.96
CA LYS A 61 4.74 1.99 2.65
C LYS A 61 3.73 2.41 3.73
N GLN A 62 3.06 1.46 4.37
CA GLN A 62 2.16 1.74 5.50
C GLN A 62 2.93 2.21 6.73
N LEU A 63 4.07 1.59 7.05
CA LEU A 63 4.93 2.01 8.14
C LEU A 63 5.51 3.41 7.90
N ASP A 64 5.90 3.71 6.66
CA ASP A 64 6.46 5.01 6.25
C ASP A 64 5.47 6.16 6.49
N VAL A 65 4.17 5.93 6.30
CA VAL A 65 3.15 6.95 6.59
C VAL A 65 2.83 7.07 8.08
N GLY A 66 3.28 6.14 8.92
CA GLY A 66 3.12 6.21 10.38
C GLY A 66 2.27 5.09 11.00
N ALA A 67 1.95 4.04 10.24
CA ALA A 67 1.27 2.87 10.80
C ALA A 67 2.13 2.20 11.88
N ALA A 68 1.49 1.47 12.80
CA ALA A 68 2.07 0.80 13.97
C ALA A 68 2.39 1.69 15.20
N LYS A 69 1.97 2.96 15.23
CA LYS A 69 1.94 3.71 16.49
C LYS A 69 0.92 3.06 17.45
N PHE A 70 1.37 2.76 18.68
CA PHE A 70 0.48 2.35 19.77
C PHE A 70 -0.45 3.51 20.12
N LEU A 71 -1.68 3.20 20.56
CA LEU A 71 -2.66 4.17 21.07
C LEU A 71 -1.96 5.15 22.04
N GLN A 72 -2.02 6.46 21.79
CA GLN A 72 -1.50 7.51 22.70
C GLN A 72 -2.37 7.70 23.97
N HIS A 73 -3.15 6.70 24.37
CA HIS A 73 -4.10 6.81 25.49
C HIS A 73 -4.04 5.63 26.48
N TRP A 74 -2.84 5.15 26.80
CA TRP A 74 -2.63 4.44 28.07
C TRP A 74 -1.84 5.36 29.00
N GLY A 75 -2.57 6.27 29.63
CA GLY A 75 -2.16 7.12 30.74
C GLY A 75 -3.37 7.32 31.63
#